data_AF-A0A432K0X6-F1
#
_entry.id   AF-A0A432K0X6-F1
#
_cell.length_a   1.000
_cell.length_b   1.000
_cell.length_c   1.000
_cell.angle_alpha   90.00
_cell.angle_beta   90.00
_cell.angle_gamma   90.00
#
_symmetry.space_group_name_H-M   'P 1'
#
loop_
_entity.id
_entity.type
_entity.pdbx_description
1 polymer ?
#
loop_
_entity_poly.entity_id
_entity_poly.type
_entity_poly.pdbx_seq_one_letter_code
_entity_poly.pdbx_strand_id
1 'polypeptide(L)'
;MTESSLISKVWNFANVLRDDGVGYGDYLEQITYLIFLKMADELTRPPYNKNMDFPRIKDTEGNEIEDGDFCNWETLSKKRGAELEAYYSQMLRSLGTEKGILGQIFTKSQNKIQDPSKLLRVIDMIGKEQWTMVGADVKGDIYEGLLEKNASDTKSGAGQYFTPRSLIQAM
;
A
#
# COMPACT_ATOMS: atom_id res chain seq x y z
N MET A 1 14.75 -15.27 -1.97
CA MET A 1 13.46 -15.10 -2.69
C MET A 1 13.80 -14.54 -4.06
N THR A 2 13.34 -15.14 -5.16
CA THR A 2 13.64 -14.62 -6.50
C THR A 2 12.70 -13.47 -6.83
N GLU A 3 13.18 -12.45 -7.51
CA GLU A 3 12.44 -11.26 -7.96
C GLU A 3 11.10 -11.61 -8.62
N SER A 4 11.11 -12.58 -9.54
CA SER A 4 9.93 -13.10 -10.23
C SER A 4 8.85 -13.66 -9.29
N SER A 5 9.25 -14.27 -8.16
CA SER A 5 8.30 -14.81 -7.18
C SER A 5 7.56 -13.72 -6.41
N LEU A 6 8.21 -12.59 -6.14
CA LEU A 6 7.60 -11.47 -5.43
C LEU A 6 6.65 -10.68 -6.34
N ILE A 7 7.06 -10.43 -7.59
CA ILE A 7 6.18 -9.86 -8.63
C ILE A 7 4.89 -10.69 -8.74
N SER A 8 5.02 -12.02 -8.84
CA SER A 8 3.88 -12.93 -8.91
C SER A 8 2.97 -12.85 -7.67
N LYS A 9 3.52 -12.60 -6.47
CA LYS A 9 2.73 -12.39 -5.26
C LYS A 9 1.94 -11.08 -5.33
N VAL A 10 2.57 -9.98 -5.76
CA VAL A 10 1.86 -8.70 -5.91
C VAL A 10 0.73 -8.80 -6.93
N TRP A 11 0.95 -9.52 -8.02
CA TRP A 11 -0.11 -9.87 -8.96
C TRP A 11 -1.26 -10.64 -8.33
N ASN A 12 -0.97 -11.58 -7.43
CA ASN A 12 -2.01 -12.28 -6.71
C ASN A 12 -2.82 -11.35 -5.80
N PHE A 13 -2.20 -10.33 -5.20
CA PHE A 13 -2.93 -9.32 -4.41
C PHE A 13 -3.86 -8.51 -5.32
N ALA A 14 -3.35 -8.05 -6.46
CA ALA A 14 -4.12 -7.33 -7.48
C ALA A 14 -5.34 -8.15 -7.97
N ASN A 15 -5.16 -9.45 -8.22
CA ASN A 15 -6.26 -10.32 -8.63
C ASN A 15 -7.35 -10.43 -7.55
N VAL A 16 -6.97 -10.54 -6.27
CA VAL A 16 -7.93 -10.59 -5.16
C VAL A 16 -8.83 -9.36 -5.13
N LEU A 17 -8.27 -8.17 -5.40
CA LEU A 17 -8.99 -6.90 -5.42
C LEU A 17 -9.77 -6.67 -6.72
N ARG A 18 -9.23 -7.10 -7.86
CA ARG A 18 -9.93 -7.03 -9.15
C ARG A 18 -11.26 -7.79 -9.13
N ASP A 19 -11.30 -8.93 -8.45
CA ASP A 19 -12.52 -9.73 -8.28
C ASP A 19 -13.61 -9.00 -7.47
N ASP A 20 -13.25 -7.97 -6.71
CA ASP A 20 -14.16 -7.11 -5.94
C ASP A 20 -14.63 -5.87 -6.74
N GLY A 21 -14.35 -5.84 -8.05
CA GLY A 21 -14.72 -4.73 -8.94
C GLY A 21 -13.84 -3.49 -8.77
N VAL A 22 -12.78 -3.57 -7.97
CA VAL A 22 -11.80 -2.48 -7.81
C VAL A 22 -11.04 -2.31 -9.13
N GLY A 23 -11.03 -1.07 -9.64
CA GLY A 23 -10.32 -0.71 -10.86
C GLY A 23 -8.81 -0.93 -10.72
N TYR A 24 -8.11 -1.06 -11.85
CA TYR A 24 -6.66 -1.32 -11.84
C TYR A 24 -5.88 -0.27 -11.04
N GLY A 25 -6.07 1.00 -11.38
CA GLY A 25 -5.38 2.11 -10.71
C GLY A 25 -5.67 2.12 -9.21
N ASP A 26 -6.93 1.86 -8.84
CA ASP A 26 -7.35 1.83 -7.44
C ASP A 26 -6.64 0.71 -6.68
N TYR A 27 -6.65 -0.55 -7.15
CA TYR A 27 -6.00 -1.61 -6.38
C TYR A 27 -4.47 -1.43 -6.30
N LEU A 28 -3.84 -0.86 -7.33
CA LEU A 28 -2.40 -0.60 -7.31
C LEU A 28 -2.09 0.42 -6.22
N GLU A 29 -2.89 1.48 -6.13
CA GLU A 29 -2.80 2.49 -5.07
C GLU A 29 -2.97 1.87 -3.68
N GLN A 30 -4.00 1.04 -3.48
CA GLN A 30 -4.24 0.39 -2.18
C GLN A 30 -3.09 -0.54 -1.76
N ILE A 31 -2.56 -1.33 -2.71
CA ILE A 31 -1.41 -2.20 -2.46
C ILE A 31 -0.17 -1.36 -2.10
N THR A 32 0.04 -0.24 -2.79
CA THR A 32 1.14 0.69 -2.53
C THR A 32 1.08 1.23 -1.09
N TYR A 33 -0.09 1.67 -0.65
CA TYR A 33 -0.32 2.13 0.72
C TYR A 33 0.01 1.06 1.76
N LEU A 34 -0.46 -0.17 1.55
CA LEU A 34 -0.22 -1.28 2.48
C LEU A 34 1.25 -1.71 2.52
N ILE A 35 1.91 -1.82 1.36
CA ILE A 35 3.35 -2.17 1.29
C ILE A 35 4.17 -1.08 1.99
N PHE A 36 3.88 0.19 1.73
CA PHE A 36 4.62 1.28 2.36
C PHE A 36 4.44 1.26 3.88
N LEU A 37 3.20 1.09 4.37
CA LEU A 37 2.93 0.98 5.80
C LEU A 37 3.67 -0.22 6.43
N LYS A 38 3.69 -1.37 5.74
CA LYS A 38 4.43 -2.56 6.18
C LYS A 38 5.93 -2.30 6.26
N MET A 39 6.50 -1.66 5.24
CA MET A 39 7.92 -1.31 5.20
C MET A 39 8.29 -0.33 6.30
N ALA A 40 7.46 0.68 6.52
CA ALA A 40 7.64 1.67 7.56
C ALA A 40 7.68 1.01 8.95
N ASP A 41 6.75 0.09 9.23
CA ASP A 41 6.71 -0.71 10.46
C ASP A 41 7.90 -1.69 10.58
N GLU A 42 8.41 -2.27 9.49
CA GLU A 42 9.62 -3.09 9.55
C GLU A 42 10.88 -2.28 9.87
N LEU A 43 10.95 -1.04 9.40
CA LEU A 43 12.09 -0.16 9.67
C LEU A 43 12.17 0.28 11.13
N THR A 44 11.06 0.31 11.87
CA THR A 44 11.07 0.61 13.31
C THR A 44 11.53 -0.57 14.16
N ARG A 45 11.61 -1.77 13.57
CA ARG A 45 11.99 -3.01 14.27
C ARG A 45 13.47 -3.35 14.07
N PRO A 46 14.04 -4.25 14.89
CA PRO A 46 15.36 -4.82 14.64
C PRO A 46 15.42 -5.48 13.25
N PRO A 47 16.51 -5.31 12.48
CA PRO A 47 17.81 -4.74 12.86
C PRO A 47 17.94 -3.22 12.67
N TYR A 48 16.94 -2.56 12.08
CA TYR A 48 17.08 -1.16 11.64
C TYR A 48 16.80 -0.15 12.75
N ASN A 49 15.80 -0.42 13.63
CA ASN A 49 15.42 0.42 14.77
C ASN A 49 15.33 1.92 14.43
N LYS A 50 14.80 2.26 13.26
CA LYS A 50 14.61 3.66 12.87
C LYS A 50 13.50 4.26 13.72
N ASN A 51 13.76 5.43 14.28
CA ASN A 51 12.71 6.22 14.89
C ASN A 51 11.79 6.76 13.79
N MET A 52 10.62 6.14 13.67
CA MET A 52 9.53 6.62 12.83
C MET A 52 8.33 6.80 13.73
N ASP A 53 7.86 8.04 13.81
CA ASP A 53 6.71 8.39 14.63
C ASP A 53 5.45 8.18 13.80
N PHE A 54 4.58 7.29 14.24
CA PHE A 54 3.28 7.06 13.61
C PHE A 54 2.23 7.82 14.42
N PRO A 55 1.43 8.69 13.79
CA PRO A 55 0.41 9.43 14.51
C PRO A 55 -0.68 8.48 15.02
N ARG A 56 -1.42 8.92 16.04
CA ARG A 56 -2.68 8.28 16.39
C ARG A 56 -3.76 8.61 15.37
N ILE A 57 -4.85 7.86 15.40
CA ILE A 57 -5.99 8.19 14.56
C ILE A 57 -6.51 9.58 14.92
N LYS A 58 -6.84 10.36 13.89
CA LYS A 58 -7.36 11.72 14.03
C LYS A 58 -8.88 11.75 13.96
N ASP A 59 -9.45 12.76 14.61
CA ASP A 59 -10.86 13.11 14.53
C ASP A 59 -11.19 13.86 13.22
N THR A 60 -12.44 14.29 13.08
CA THR A 60 -12.91 15.07 11.91
C THR A 60 -12.32 16.47 11.84
N GLU A 61 -11.77 16.99 12.94
CA GLU A 61 -11.13 18.31 13.02
C GLU A 61 -9.62 18.23 12.74
N GLY A 62 -9.08 17.02 12.63
CA GLY A 62 -7.67 16.75 12.35
C GLY A 62 -6.78 16.66 13.59
N ASN A 63 -7.37 16.56 14.78
CA ASN A 63 -6.64 16.38 16.04
C ASN A 63 -6.45 14.90 16.35
N GLU A 64 -5.30 14.54 16.91
CA GLU A 64 -5.06 13.17 17.38
C GLU A 64 -5.94 12.84 18.57
N ILE A 65 -6.57 11.66 18.53
CA ILE A 65 -7.40 11.17 19.62
C ILE A 65 -6.47 10.59 20.70
N GLU A 66 -6.54 11.11 21.93
CA GLU A 66 -5.66 10.67 23.03
C GLU A 66 -5.75 9.16 23.31
N ASP A 67 -6.96 8.62 23.27
CA ASP A 67 -7.25 7.18 23.41
C ASP A 67 -7.33 6.45 22.05
N GLY A 68 -6.88 7.10 20.97
CA GLY A 68 -6.90 6.54 19.63
C GLY A 68 -5.77 5.54 19.40
N ASP A 69 -6.06 4.53 18.57
CA ASP A 69 -5.05 3.58 18.12
C ASP A 69 -3.97 4.25 17.24
N PHE A 70 -2.77 3.66 17.20
CA PHE A 70 -1.69 4.13 16.33
C PHE A 70 -1.90 3.73 14.88
N CYS A 71 -1.65 4.65 13.94
CA CYS A 71 -1.72 4.43 12.50
C CYS A 71 -0.53 3.61 11.96
N ASN A 72 -0.26 2.44 12.56
CA ASN A 72 0.83 1.54 12.18
C ASN A 72 0.30 0.19 11.63
N TRP A 73 1.21 -0.59 11.06
CA TRP A 73 0.87 -1.91 10.51
C TRP A 73 0.40 -2.89 11.58
N GLU A 74 1.00 -2.86 12.78
CA GLU A 74 0.67 -3.79 13.85
C GLU A 74 -0.79 -3.70 14.26
N THR A 75 -1.30 -2.48 14.50
CA THR A 75 -2.71 -2.24 14.82
C THR A 75 -3.59 -2.71 13.67
N LEU A 76 -3.29 -2.29 12.43
CA LEU A 76 -4.07 -2.66 11.24
C LEU A 76 -4.22 -4.18 11.11
N SER A 77 -3.12 -4.91 11.30
CA SER A 77 -3.07 -6.37 11.14
C SER A 77 -3.89 -7.15 12.18
N LYS A 78 -4.33 -6.50 13.27
CA LYS A 78 -5.15 -7.11 14.33
C LYS A 78 -6.65 -6.86 14.17
N LYS A 79 -7.05 -5.86 13.37
CA LYS A 79 -8.47 -5.50 13.14
C LYS A 79 -9.16 -6.51 12.22
N ARG A 80 -10.47 -6.74 12.40
CA ARG A 80 -11.24 -7.72 11.61
C ARG A 80 -12.63 -7.19 11.25
N GLY A 81 -13.21 -7.73 10.18
CA GLY A 81 -14.59 -7.41 9.78
C GLY A 81 -14.82 -5.92 9.51
N ALA A 82 -15.99 -5.40 9.88
CA ALA A 82 -16.34 -3.99 9.68
C ALA A 82 -15.40 -3.02 10.42
N GLU A 83 -14.82 -3.44 11.56
CA GLU A 83 -13.85 -2.63 12.28
C GLU A 83 -12.59 -2.39 11.44
N LEU A 84 -12.14 -3.39 10.69
CA LEU A 84 -10.97 -3.28 9.81
C LEU A 84 -11.17 -2.22 8.72
N GLU A 85 -12.32 -2.26 8.05
CA GLU A 85 -12.64 -1.32 6.97
C GLU A 85 -12.76 0.13 7.49
N ALA A 86 -13.48 0.31 8.60
CA ALA A 86 -13.64 1.60 9.25
C ALA A 86 -12.29 2.16 9.72
N TYR A 87 -11.50 1.33 10.40
CA TYR A 87 -10.17 1.69 10.86
C TYR A 87 -9.23 2.04 9.71
N TYR A 88 -9.17 1.21 8.66
CA TYR A 88 -8.31 1.47 7.50
C TYR A 88 -8.65 2.80 6.82
N SER A 89 -9.95 3.09 6.66
CA SER A 89 -10.41 4.37 6.10
C SER A 89 -10.03 5.56 6.97
N GLN A 90 -10.11 5.45 8.28
CA GLN A 90 -9.73 6.52 9.21
C GLN A 90 -8.20 6.69 9.29
N MET A 91 -7.45 5.60 9.24
CA MET A 91 -5.99 5.58 9.22
C MET A 91 -5.45 6.28 7.97
N LEU A 92 -5.98 5.98 6.77
CA LEU A 92 -5.60 6.66 5.53
C LEU A 92 -5.81 8.17 5.61
N ARG A 93 -6.98 8.61 6.12
CA ARG A 93 -7.26 10.04 6.35
C ARG A 93 -6.25 10.66 7.32
N SER A 94 -5.97 9.98 8.43
CA SER A 94 -5.06 10.50 9.46
C SER A 94 -3.64 10.66 8.91
N LEU A 95 -3.12 9.61 8.25
CA LEU A 95 -1.81 9.64 7.60
C LEU A 95 -1.72 10.67 6.47
N GLY A 96 -2.80 10.87 5.71
CA GLY A 96 -2.85 11.86 4.62
C GLY A 96 -2.80 13.32 5.07
N THR A 97 -2.96 13.59 6.37
CA THR A 97 -2.82 14.93 6.96
C THR A 97 -1.47 15.15 7.65
N GLU A 98 -0.60 14.13 7.67
CA GLU A 98 0.71 14.25 8.26
C GLU A 98 1.65 15.15 7.46
N LYS A 99 2.72 15.59 8.12
CA LYS A 99 3.84 16.26 7.45
C LYS A 99 4.91 15.25 7.03
N GLY A 100 5.76 15.64 6.08
CA GLY A 100 6.87 14.81 5.63
C GLY A 100 6.44 13.64 4.74
N ILE A 101 7.20 12.54 4.79
CA ILE A 101 7.06 11.42 3.85
C ILE A 101 5.72 10.68 4.00
N LEU A 102 5.20 10.53 5.23
CA LEU A 102 3.89 9.92 5.47
C LEU A 102 2.79 10.73 4.78
N GLY A 103 2.75 12.03 5.03
CA GLY A 103 1.80 12.94 4.39
C GLY A 103 1.85 12.87 2.87
N GLN A 104 3.05 12.93 2.29
CA GLN A 104 3.24 12.89 0.83
C GLN A 104 2.70 11.60 0.20
N ILE A 105 2.93 10.46 0.84
CA ILE A 105 2.50 9.15 0.31
C ILE A 105 1.00 8.95 0.46
N PHE A 106 0.43 9.38 1.59
CA PHE A 106 -0.99 9.19 1.89
C PHE A 106 -1.86 10.40 1.52
N THR A 107 -1.32 11.38 0.78
CA THR A 107 -2.03 12.61 0.41
C THR A 107 -3.32 12.28 -0.33
N LYS A 108 -4.46 12.73 0.19
CA LYS A 108 -5.80 12.47 -0.36
C LYS A 108 -6.13 10.98 -0.56
N SER A 109 -5.43 10.09 0.16
CA SER A 109 -5.70 8.66 0.12
C SER A 109 -7.13 8.35 0.56
N GLN A 110 -7.74 7.38 -0.12
CA GLN A 110 -9.09 6.89 0.17
C GLN A 110 -9.09 5.38 0.11
N ASN A 111 -9.86 4.73 0.99
CA ASN A 111 -10.12 3.31 0.86
C ASN A 111 -10.99 3.08 -0.37
N LYS A 112 -10.55 2.18 -1.26
CA LYS A 112 -11.30 1.74 -2.46
C LYS A 112 -11.76 0.29 -2.37
N ILE A 113 -11.39 -0.43 -1.30
CA ILE A 113 -11.73 -1.83 -1.08
C ILE A 113 -12.98 -1.88 -0.20
N GLN A 114 -14.08 -2.39 -0.75
CA GLN A 114 -15.36 -2.44 -0.05
C GLN A 114 -15.55 -3.75 0.72
N ASP A 115 -14.99 -4.87 0.26
CA ASP A 115 -15.08 -6.14 1.00
C ASP A 115 -13.98 -6.25 2.08
N PRO A 116 -14.35 -6.25 3.39
CA PRO A 116 -13.36 -6.37 4.47
C PRO A 116 -12.59 -7.69 4.45
N SER A 117 -13.18 -8.76 3.88
CA SER A 117 -12.53 -10.06 3.75
C SER A 117 -11.40 -10.02 2.72
N LYS A 118 -11.58 -9.25 1.64
CA LYS A 118 -10.56 -9.04 0.61
C LYS A 118 -9.45 -8.16 1.14
N LEU A 119 -9.79 -7.07 1.83
CA LEU A 119 -8.83 -6.20 2.50
C LEU A 119 -7.97 -7.01 3.49
N LEU A 120 -8.60 -7.80 4.36
CA LEU A 120 -7.90 -8.67 5.29
C LEU A 120 -6.97 -9.66 4.58
N ARG A 121 -7.45 -10.30 3.51
CA ARG A 121 -6.65 -11.26 2.74
C ARG A 121 -5.40 -10.59 2.15
N VAL A 122 -5.53 -9.38 1.61
CA VAL A 122 -4.37 -8.63 1.08
C VAL A 122 -3.41 -8.26 2.20
N ILE A 123 -3.91 -7.77 3.35
CA ILE A 123 -3.10 -7.46 4.53
C ILE A 123 -2.32 -8.70 5.00
N ASP A 124 -2.99 -9.84 5.14
CA ASP A 124 -2.37 -11.10 5.56
C ASP A 124 -1.31 -11.58 4.57
N MET A 125 -1.55 -11.41 3.27
CA MET A 125 -0.59 -11.80 2.25
C MET A 125 0.65 -10.89 2.22
N ILE A 126 0.47 -9.57 2.34
CA ILE A 126 1.57 -8.60 2.45
C ILE A 126 2.36 -8.83 3.74
N GLY A 127 1.67 -9.12 4.85
CA GLY A 127 2.26 -9.31 6.17
C GLY A 127 3.17 -10.54 6.30
N LYS A 128 3.04 -11.53 5.40
CA LYS A 128 3.87 -12.74 5.36
C LYS A 128 5.25 -12.51 4.75
N GLU A 129 5.45 -11.40 4.06
CA GLU A 129 6.68 -11.08 3.36
C GLU A 129 7.48 -10.01 4.13
N GLN A 130 8.81 -10.05 3.99
CA GLN A 130 9.72 -9.03 4.54
C GLN A 130 10.14 -8.07 3.43
N TRP A 131 9.51 -6.90 3.36
CA TRP A 131 9.66 -5.96 2.25
C TRP A 131 10.93 -5.11 2.35
N THR A 132 11.43 -4.86 3.56
CA THR A 132 12.68 -4.12 3.81
C THR A 132 13.91 -4.86 3.28
N MET A 133 13.91 -6.20 3.31
CA MET A 133 14.99 -7.03 2.76
C MET A 133 15.00 -7.09 1.23
N VAL A 134 13.93 -6.63 0.58
CA VAL A 134 13.86 -6.58 -0.88
C VAL A 134 14.68 -5.39 -1.37
N GLY A 135 15.63 -5.64 -2.27
CA GLY A 135 16.48 -4.61 -2.87
C GLY A 135 15.66 -3.50 -3.53
N ALA A 136 16.21 -2.28 -3.57
CA ALA A 136 15.54 -1.13 -4.16
C ALA A 136 15.23 -1.36 -5.65
N ASP A 137 16.14 -2.02 -6.38
CA ASP A 137 15.95 -2.36 -7.79
C ASP A 137 14.74 -3.28 -7.99
N VAL A 138 14.66 -4.37 -7.23
CA VAL A 138 13.53 -5.31 -7.24
C VAL A 138 12.20 -4.62 -6.91
N LYS A 139 12.19 -3.67 -5.98
CA LYS A 139 10.99 -2.87 -5.70
C LYS A 139 10.60 -2.03 -6.92
N GLY A 140 11.57 -1.37 -7.54
CA GLY A 140 11.38 -0.63 -8.78
C GLY A 140 10.79 -1.50 -9.89
N ASP A 141 11.37 -2.68 -10.11
CA ASP A 141 10.93 -3.63 -11.13
C ASP A 141 9.52 -4.19 -10.87
N ILE A 142 9.14 -4.36 -9.59
CA ILE A 142 7.77 -4.70 -9.19
C ILE A 142 6.80 -3.57 -9.58
N TYR A 143 7.10 -2.34 -9.18
CA TYR A 143 6.24 -1.20 -9.49
C TYR A 143 6.12 -0.98 -10.99
N GLU A 144 7.23 -1.07 -11.72
CA GLU A 144 7.22 -0.92 -13.17
C GLU A 144 6.52 -2.06 -13.88
N GLY A 145 6.72 -3.32 -13.46
CA GLY A 145 5.99 -4.44 -14.03
C GLY A 145 4.49 -4.34 -13.82
N LEU A 146 4.05 -3.77 -12.68
CA LEU A 146 2.65 -3.44 -12.43
C LEU A 146 2.19 -2.29 -13.33
N LEU A 147 2.97 -1.23 -13.51
CA LEU A 147 2.60 -0.13 -14.40
C LEU A 147 2.55 -0.56 -15.88
N GLU A 148 3.50 -1.37 -16.33
CA GLU A 148 3.59 -1.84 -17.72
C GLU A 148 2.41 -2.73 -18.09
N LYS A 149 2.06 -3.70 -17.24
CA LYS A 149 0.86 -4.50 -17.46
C LYS A 149 -0.41 -3.67 -17.38
N ASN A 150 -0.46 -2.65 -16.52
CA ASN A 150 -1.60 -1.73 -16.48
C ASN A 150 -1.74 -1.02 -17.83
N ALA A 151 -0.65 -0.42 -18.31
CA ALA A 151 -0.59 0.29 -19.57
C ALA A 151 -0.94 -0.61 -20.77
N SER A 152 -0.59 -1.90 -20.68
CA SER A 152 -0.90 -2.92 -21.69
C SER A 152 -2.36 -3.37 -21.68
N ASP A 153 -3.10 -3.18 -20.58
CA ASP A 153 -4.53 -3.46 -20.51
C ASP A 153 -5.32 -2.29 -21.09
N THR A 154 -5.73 -2.42 -22.36
CA THR A 154 -6.45 -1.40 -23.13
C THR A 154 -7.77 -0.95 -22.50
N LYS A 155 -8.33 -1.72 -21.56
CA LYS A 155 -9.55 -1.36 -20.83
C LYS A 155 -9.31 -0.39 -19.68
N SER A 156 -8.06 -0.22 -19.24
CA SER A 156 -7.72 0.57 -18.05
C SER A 156 -7.43 2.04 -18.32
N GLY A 157 -7.13 2.42 -19.57
CA GLY A 157 -6.75 3.79 -19.95
C GLY A 157 -5.41 4.28 -19.38
N ALA A 158 -4.67 3.43 -18.66
CA ALA A 158 -3.47 3.82 -17.94
C ALA A 158 -2.23 4.02 -18.82
N GLY A 159 -2.27 3.59 -20.09
CA GLY A 159 -1.17 3.76 -21.04
C GLY A 159 -0.76 5.21 -21.29
N GLN A 160 -1.62 6.19 -20.96
CA GLN A 160 -1.30 7.61 -21.05
C GLN A 160 -0.31 8.12 -19.99
N TYR A 161 -0.09 7.36 -18.91
CA TYR A 161 0.81 7.73 -17.81
C TYR A 161 2.09 6.88 -17.79
N PHE A 162 2.28 6.00 -18.77
CA PHE A 162 3.40 5.07 -18.81
C PHE A 162 4.27 5.31 -20.05
N THR A 163 5.58 5.37 -19.83
CA THR A 163 6.58 5.38 -20.91
C THR A 163 7.45 4.13 -20.78
N PRO A 164 7.53 3.26 -21.81
CA PRO A 164 8.34 2.06 -21.75
C PRO A 164 9.82 2.34 -21.45
N ARG A 165 10.45 1.56 -20.57
CA ARG A 165 11.87 1.72 -20.24
C ARG A 165 12.80 1.59 -21.45
N SER A 166 12.48 0.71 -22.39
CA SER A 166 13.22 0.57 -23.64
C SER A 166 13.27 1.87 -24.44
N LEU A 167 12.22 2.68 -24.37
CA LEU A 167 12.18 4.00 -25.01
C LEU A 167 12.98 5.03 -24.20
N ILE A 168 12.85 5.04 -22.87
CA ILE A 168 13.63 5.93 -21.99
C ILE A 168 15.15 5.68 -22.13
N GLN A 169 15.57 4.41 -22.22
CA GLN A 169 16.97 4.02 -22.35
C GLN A 169 17.57 4.34 -23.72
N ALA A 170 16.74 4.52 -24.75
CA ALA A 170 17.17 4.86 -26.10
C ALA A 170 17.30 6.37 -26.35
N MET A 171 16.76 7.20 -25.44
CA MET A 171 16.82 8.67 -25.47
C MET A 171 18.04 9.19 -24.72
#